data_AF-A0A377EL94-F1
#
_entry.id   AF-A0A377EL94-F1
#
_cell.length_a   1.000
_cell.length_b   1.000
_cell.length_c   1.000
_cell.angle_alpha   90.00
_cell.angle_beta   90.00
_cell.angle_gamma   90.00
#
_symmetry.space_group_name_H-M   'P 1'
#
loop_
_entity.id
_entity.type
_entity.pdbx_description
1 polymer ?
#
loop_
_entity_poly.entity_id
_entity_poly.type
_entity_poly.pdbx_seq_one_letter_code
_entity_poly.pdbx_strand_id
1 'polypeptide(L)'
;MYQFSENVPKYINAYRFIVWNGLHGVTELDLLDECHVISGRNYLTEIEREAHITLRRRKFDNVYGGQHSRYYIECQEDMLKAINLANRKYSGAFTKADIIELKRMYPKRTIAAKVDQCRRRLTRAVMRLVSCRRSGRRSHWGERGA
;
A
#
# COMPACT_ATOMS: atom_id res chain seq x y z
N MET A 1 6.28 3.75 17.84
CA MET A 1 7.25 3.48 16.75
C MET A 1 7.34 1.97 16.61
N TYR A 2 7.30 1.41 15.40
CA TYR A 2 7.39 -0.05 15.21
C TYR A 2 8.83 -0.53 15.44
N GLN A 3 8.98 -1.70 16.03
CA GLN A 3 10.27 -2.35 16.25
C GLN A 3 10.28 -3.69 15.52
N PHE A 4 11.34 -3.92 14.74
CA PHE A 4 11.57 -5.18 14.04
C PHE A 4 11.68 -6.35 15.03
N SER A 5 11.16 -7.51 14.65
CA SER A 5 11.24 -8.73 15.45
C SER A 5 11.81 -9.87 14.63
N GLU A 6 12.95 -10.41 15.02
CA GLU A 6 13.60 -11.56 14.35
C GLU A 6 12.74 -12.82 14.38
N ASN A 7 11.85 -12.94 15.38
CA ASN A 7 10.94 -14.08 15.54
C ASN A 7 9.73 -14.04 14.61
N VAL A 8 9.58 -12.97 13.84
CA VAL A 8 8.49 -12.77 12.88
C VAL A 8 9.08 -12.81 11.47
N PRO A 9 8.45 -13.50 10.50
CA PRO A 9 8.95 -13.52 9.13
C PRO A 9 9.14 -12.12 8.55
N LYS A 10 10.22 -11.91 7.79
CA LYS A 10 10.58 -10.60 7.20
C LYS A 10 9.43 -9.95 6.43
N TYR A 11 8.64 -10.74 5.70
CA TYR A 11 7.48 -10.20 4.98
C TYR A 11 6.42 -9.67 5.95
N ILE A 12 6.14 -10.34 7.06
CA ILE A 12 5.20 -9.83 8.07
C ILE A 12 5.76 -8.57 8.74
N ASN A 13 7.07 -8.50 8.96
CA ASN A 13 7.71 -7.27 9.46
C ASN A 13 7.52 -6.11 8.47
N ALA A 14 7.68 -6.34 7.17
CA ALA A 14 7.39 -5.34 6.15
C ALA A 14 5.92 -4.85 6.21
N TYR A 15 4.95 -5.77 6.34
CA TYR A 15 3.54 -5.41 6.51
C TYR A 15 3.30 -4.59 7.79
N ARG A 16 3.87 -5.01 8.92
CA ARG A 16 3.77 -4.28 10.19
C ARG A 16 4.37 -2.89 10.08
N PHE A 17 5.57 -2.77 9.51
CA PHE A 17 6.25 -1.50 9.31
C PHE A 17 5.45 -0.55 8.42
N ILE A 18 4.89 -1.02 7.30
CA ILE A 18 4.04 -0.23 6.40
C ILE A 18 2.84 0.36 7.16
N VAL A 19 2.15 -0.46 7.95
CA VAL A 19 0.94 -0.04 8.67
C VAL A 19 1.28 0.88 9.85
N TRP A 20 2.34 0.60 10.60
CA TRP A 20 2.76 1.40 11.75
C TRP A 20 3.38 2.75 11.39
N ASN A 21 3.84 2.93 10.14
CA ASN A 21 4.33 4.24 9.67
C ASN A 21 3.20 5.23 9.37
N GLY A 22 1.93 4.86 9.51
CA GLY A 22 0.83 5.83 9.49
C GLY A 22 0.74 6.66 8.21
N LEU A 23 0.38 7.94 8.39
CA LEU A 23 0.37 8.95 7.32
C LEU A 23 1.78 9.41 6.92
N HIS A 24 2.81 9.14 7.72
CA HIS A 24 4.20 9.39 7.31
C HIS A 24 4.55 8.49 6.12
N GLY A 25 4.13 7.22 6.16
CA GLY A 25 4.37 6.27 5.09
C GLY A 25 5.81 5.78 5.03
N VAL A 26 6.10 4.99 3.99
CA VAL A 26 7.39 4.30 3.82
C VAL A 26 7.94 4.45 2.41
N THR A 27 9.25 4.42 2.30
CA THR A 27 9.95 4.23 1.02
C THR A 27 10.39 2.78 0.84
N GLU A 28 10.88 2.44 -0.35
CA GLU A 28 11.55 1.16 -0.58
C GLU A 28 12.82 1.01 0.27
N LEU A 29 13.56 2.10 0.48
CA LEU A 29 14.76 2.12 1.31
C LEU A 29 14.41 1.92 2.78
N ASP A 30 13.36 2.58 3.28
CA ASP A 30 12.90 2.38 4.66
C ASP A 30 12.61 0.88 4.94
N LEU A 31 12.03 0.17 3.96
CA LEU A 31 11.77 -1.27 4.06
C LEU A 31 13.04 -2.13 3.97
N LEU A 32 14.02 -1.71 3.16
CA LEU A 32 15.31 -2.37 3.10
C LEU A 32 16.06 -2.24 4.43
N ASP A 33 16.09 -1.04 4.99
CA ASP A 33 16.86 -0.71 6.19
C ASP A 33 16.22 -1.32 7.45
N GLU A 34 14.89 -1.16 7.61
CA GLU A 34 14.18 -1.55 8.84
C GLU A 34 13.66 -2.99 8.83
N CYS A 35 13.44 -3.57 7.64
CA CYS A 35 12.87 -4.92 7.52
C CYS A 35 13.79 -5.90 6.76
N HIS A 36 14.93 -5.44 6.26
CA HIS A 36 15.89 -6.24 5.51
C HIS A 36 15.28 -6.97 4.32
N VAL A 37 14.37 -6.29 3.61
CA VAL A 37 13.71 -6.80 2.40
C VAL A 37 14.15 -6.02 1.15
N ILE A 38 14.85 -6.71 0.25
CA ILE A 38 15.43 -6.13 -0.97
C ILE A 38 14.34 -5.70 -1.98
N SER A 39 13.17 -6.33 -1.95
CA SER A 39 12.06 -6.07 -2.87
C SER A 39 10.87 -5.38 -2.19
N GLY A 40 11.13 -4.38 -1.35
CA GLY A 40 10.12 -3.67 -0.54
C GLY A 40 8.86 -3.23 -1.32
N ARG A 41 9.03 -2.77 -2.57
CA ARG A 41 7.90 -2.37 -3.46
C ARG A 41 6.91 -3.48 -3.77
N ASN A 42 7.34 -4.75 -3.73
CA ASN A 42 6.45 -5.88 -3.98
C ASN A 42 5.39 -5.99 -2.90
N TYR A 43 5.74 -5.79 -1.62
CA TYR A 43 4.78 -5.83 -0.52
C TYR A 43 3.75 -4.71 -0.59
N LEU A 44 4.17 -3.50 -0.97
CA LEU A 44 3.26 -2.38 -1.20
C LEU A 44 2.27 -2.69 -2.33
N THR A 45 2.76 -3.30 -3.41
CA THR A 45 1.94 -3.70 -4.57
C THR A 45 0.99 -4.85 -4.22
N GLU A 46 1.46 -5.81 -3.43
CA GLU A 46 0.67 -6.94 -2.92
C GLU A 46 -0.47 -6.46 -2.03
N ILE A 47 -0.19 -5.51 -1.12
CA ILE A 47 -1.21 -4.86 -0.29
C ILE A 47 -2.27 -4.16 -1.15
N GLU A 48 -1.89 -3.36 -2.14
CA GLU A 48 -2.86 -2.71 -3.04
C GLU A 48 -3.75 -3.75 -3.74
N ARG A 49 -3.16 -4.84 -4.22
CA ARG A 49 -3.84 -5.89 -4.98
C ARG A 49 -4.79 -6.72 -4.11
N GLU A 50 -4.29 -7.25 -3.00
CA GLU A 50 -4.99 -8.26 -2.18
C GLU A 50 -5.88 -7.66 -1.09
N ALA A 51 -5.58 -6.44 -0.62
CA ALA A 51 -6.47 -5.70 0.27
C ALA A 51 -7.47 -4.82 -0.50
N HIS A 52 -7.36 -4.76 -1.83
CA HIS A 52 -8.17 -3.92 -2.72
C HIS A 52 -8.19 -2.43 -2.32
N ILE A 53 -7.07 -1.96 -1.78
CA ILE A 53 -6.87 -0.56 -1.40
C ILE A 53 -6.07 0.19 -2.47
N THR A 54 -5.93 1.50 -2.28
CA THR A 54 -5.09 2.30 -3.17
C THR A 54 -4.17 3.15 -2.32
N LEU A 55 -2.89 2.82 -2.32
CA LEU A 55 -1.91 3.57 -1.57
C LEU A 55 -1.71 4.94 -2.22
N ARG A 56 -1.50 5.94 -1.37
CA ARG A 56 -1.02 7.22 -1.82
C ARG A 56 0.47 7.17 -2.02
N ARG A 57 0.93 8.05 -2.90
CA ARG A 57 2.33 8.19 -3.26
C ARG A 57 2.65 9.67 -3.21
N ARG A 58 3.63 10.03 -2.38
CA ARG A 58 4.29 11.33 -2.46
C ARG A 58 5.61 11.10 -3.18
N LYS A 59 5.82 11.82 -4.29
CA LYS A 59 7.11 11.80 -4.98
C LYS A 59 8.10 12.62 -4.14
N PHE A 60 9.33 12.14 -4.06
CA PHE A 60 10.46 12.93 -3.58
C PHE A 60 11.57 12.86 -4.62
N ASP A 61 12.21 14.00 -4.85
CA ASP A 61 13.32 14.07 -5.77
C ASP A 61 14.55 13.49 -5.09
N ASN A 62 15.18 12.51 -5.74
CA ASN A 62 16.45 11.97 -5.30
C ASN A 62 17.59 12.84 -5.84
N VAL A 63 18.54 13.18 -4.98
CA VAL A 63 19.77 13.92 -5.32
C VAL A 63 20.56 13.20 -6.42
N TYR A 64 20.51 11.88 -6.47
CA TYR A 64 21.26 11.06 -7.44
C TYR A 64 20.45 10.63 -8.68
N GLY A 65 19.27 11.21 -8.88
CA GLY A 65 18.37 10.83 -9.97
C GLY A 65 17.51 9.59 -9.64
N GLY A 66 16.36 9.47 -10.30
CA GLY A 66 15.35 8.43 -10.05
C GLY A 66 14.16 8.93 -9.21
N GLN A 67 12.94 8.57 -9.61
CA GLN A 67 11.72 8.91 -8.86
C GLN A 67 11.43 7.83 -7.84
N HIS A 68 11.71 8.14 -6.57
CA HIS A 68 11.22 7.33 -5.47
C HIS A 68 9.88 7.87 -4.98
N SER A 69 9.03 6.95 -4.52
CA SER A 69 7.72 7.27 -3.96
C SER A 69 7.71 6.88 -2.49
N ARG A 70 7.21 7.77 -1.64
CA ARG A 70 6.80 7.44 -0.28
C ARG A 70 5.34 7.01 -0.31
N TYR A 71 5.07 5.80 0.14
CA TYR A 71 3.78 5.15 0.09
C TYR A 71 3.10 5.22 1.45
N TYR A 72 1.82 5.56 1.50
CA TYR A 72 1.07 5.62 2.75
C TYR A 72 -0.39 5.24 2.58
N ILE A 73 -0.98 4.76 3.67
CA ILE A 73 -2.41 4.45 3.80
C ILE A 73 -3.11 5.74 4.27
N GLU A 74 -4.26 6.11 3.68
CA GLU A 74 -4.90 7.40 3.99
C GLU A 74 -5.86 7.36 5.18
N CYS A 75 -6.44 6.20 5.50
CA CYS A 75 -7.54 6.15 6.45
C CYS A 75 -7.66 4.82 7.19
N GLN A 76 -8.46 4.82 8.25
CA GLN A 76 -8.71 3.63 9.08
C GLN A 76 -9.29 2.45 8.28
N GLU A 77 -10.16 2.70 7.31
CA GLU A 77 -10.80 1.64 6.52
C GLU A 77 -9.76 0.83 5.72
N ASP A 78 -8.84 1.52 5.03
CA ASP A 78 -7.81 0.87 4.23
C ASP A 78 -6.74 0.25 5.12
N MET A 79 -6.43 0.87 6.27
CA MET A 79 -5.54 0.30 7.29
C MET A 79 -6.10 -1.04 7.81
N LEU A 80 -7.39 -1.10 8.15
CA LEU A 80 -8.01 -2.32 8.63
C LEU A 80 -7.99 -3.44 7.58
N LYS A 81 -8.15 -3.11 6.29
CA LYS A 81 -8.02 -4.09 5.19
C LYS A 81 -6.59 -4.63 5.10
N ALA A 82 -5.58 -3.76 5.24
CA ALA A 82 -4.17 -4.18 5.26
C ALA A 82 -3.85 -5.06 6.48
N ILE A 83 -4.35 -4.71 7.67
CA ILE A 83 -4.23 -5.55 8.87
C ILE A 83 -4.89 -6.92 8.65
N ASN A 84 -6.12 -6.95 8.13
CA ASN A 84 -6.82 -8.20 7.86
C ASN A 84 -6.07 -9.07 6.86
N LEU A 85 -5.44 -8.48 5.84
CA LEU A 85 -4.57 -9.20 4.93
C LEU A 85 -3.36 -9.81 5.65
N ALA A 86 -2.66 -9.03 6.48
CA ALA A 86 -1.52 -9.53 7.24
C ALA A 86 -1.91 -10.67 8.20
N ASN A 87 -3.01 -10.49 8.95
CA ASN A 87 -3.52 -11.49 9.89
C ASN A 87 -3.98 -12.78 9.20
N ARG A 88 -4.47 -12.71 7.95
CA ARG A 88 -4.75 -13.92 7.15
C ARG A 88 -3.49 -14.66 6.74
N LYS A 89 -2.39 -13.95 6.46
CA LYS A 89 -1.11 -14.55 6.06
C LYS A 89 -0.30 -15.06 7.26
N TYR A 90 -0.49 -14.47 8.43
CA TYR A 90 0.18 -14.87 9.66
C TYR A 90 -0.72 -14.52 10.84
N SER A 91 -1.24 -15.54 11.51
CA SER A 91 -2.10 -15.36 12.68
C SER A 91 -1.35 -14.59 13.76
N GLY A 92 -1.95 -13.51 14.27
CA GLY A 92 -1.30 -12.65 15.26
C GLY A 92 -0.34 -11.62 14.68
N ALA A 93 -0.31 -11.41 13.36
CA ALA A 93 0.46 -10.32 12.74
C ALA A 93 0.10 -8.94 13.30
N PHE A 94 -1.14 -8.75 13.75
CA PHE A 94 -1.60 -7.61 14.55
C PHE A 94 -2.59 -8.08 15.62
N THR A 95 -2.35 -7.63 16.85
CA THR A 95 -3.22 -7.90 18.00
C THR A 95 -4.41 -6.94 18.05
N LYS A 96 -5.40 -7.23 18.91
CA LYS A 96 -6.50 -6.30 19.18
C LYS A 96 -5.99 -4.97 19.75
N ALA A 97 -4.94 -5.00 20.56
CA ALA A 97 -4.31 -3.80 21.11
C ALA A 97 -3.65 -2.97 20.00
N ASP A 98 -2.92 -3.61 19.07
CA ASP A 98 -2.33 -2.93 17.91
C ASP A 98 -3.40 -2.17 17.11
N ILE A 99 -4.55 -2.79 16.88
CA ILE A 99 -5.66 -2.18 16.13
C ILE A 99 -6.21 -0.92 16.84
N ILE A 100 -6.29 -0.93 18.17
CA ILE A 100 -6.75 0.24 18.94
C ILE A 100 -5.80 1.41 18.78
N GLU A 101 -4.49 1.17 18.89
CA GLU A 101 -3.47 2.20 18.72
C GLU A 101 -3.42 2.73 17.28
N LEU A 102 -3.44 1.82 16.30
CA LEU A 102 -3.42 2.20 14.89
C LEU A 102 -4.65 3.03 14.50
N LYS A 103 -5.83 2.77 15.08
CA LYS A 103 -7.00 3.63 14.85
C LYS A 103 -6.78 5.08 15.26
N ARG A 104 -5.90 5.37 16.23
CA ARG A 104 -5.55 6.75 16.62
C ARG A 104 -4.66 7.44 15.60
N MET A 105 -3.87 6.67 14.83
CA MET A 105 -2.92 7.21 13.84
C MET A 105 -3.58 7.55 12.50
N TYR A 106 -4.70 6.91 12.18
CA TYR A 106 -5.38 7.08 10.90
C TYR A 106 -6.70 7.83 11.05
N PRO A 107 -7.01 8.78 10.15
CA PRO A 107 -8.31 9.46 10.15
C PRO A 107 -9.42 8.53 9.65
N LYS A 108 -10.65 8.78 10.08
CA LYS A 108 -11.83 8.15 9.47
C LYS A 108 -12.00 8.67 8.04
N ARG A 109 -12.49 7.82 7.13
CA ARG A 109 -12.73 8.21 5.74
C ARG A 109 -13.92 9.17 5.66
N THR A 110 -13.70 10.35 5.11
CA THR A 110 -14.77 11.32 4.80
C THR A 110 -15.40 11.04 3.44
N ILE A 111 -16.60 11.57 3.20
CA ILE A 111 -17.29 11.45 1.90
C ILE A 111 -16.43 12.08 0.79
N ALA A 112 -15.87 13.26 1.03
CA ALA A 112 -14.98 13.93 0.08
C ALA A 112 -13.76 13.08 -0.30
N ALA A 113 -13.12 12.44 0.69
CA ALA A 113 -12.00 11.53 0.44
C ALA A 113 -12.41 10.28 -0.36
N LYS A 114 -13.64 9.79 -0.17
CA LYS A 114 -14.19 8.67 -0.95
C LYS A 114 -14.41 9.06 -2.41
N VAL A 115 -15.00 10.24 -2.66
CA VAL A 115 -15.19 10.79 -4.01
C VAL A 115 -13.83 10.99 -4.71
N ASP A 116 -12.85 11.59 -4.02
CA ASP A 116 -11.50 11.76 -4.56
C ASP A 116 -10.82 10.41 -4.87
N GLN A 117 -10.98 9.41 -4.03
CA GLN A 117 -10.50 8.05 -4.31
C GLN A 117 -11.12 7.48 -5.59
N CYS A 118 -12.44 7.59 -5.78
CA CYS A 118 -13.12 7.13 -6.99
C CYS A 118 -12.62 7.87 -8.23
N ARG A 119 -12.50 9.20 -8.18
CA ARG A 119 -11.97 10.02 -9.28
C ARG A 119 -10.57 9.57 -9.67
N ARG A 120 -9.67 9.39 -8.70
CA ARG A 120 -8.29 8.93 -8.94
C ARG A 120 -8.23 7.54 -9.56
N ARG A 121 -9.10 6.61 -9.14
CA ARG A 121 -9.20 5.27 -9.74
C ARG A 121 -9.62 5.36 -11.21
N LEU A 122 -10.63 6.17 -11.51
CA LEU A 122 -11.07 6.43 -12.89
C LEU A 122 -9.94 7.06 -13.73
N THR A 123 -9.26 8.09 -13.22
CA THR A 123 -8.13 8.72 -13.93
C THR A 123 -7.02 7.71 -14.23
N ARG A 124 -6.63 6.86 -13.27
CA ARG A 124 -5.63 5.80 -13.51
C ARG A 124 -6.09 4.79 -14.56
N ALA A 125 -7.36 4.39 -14.55
CA ALA A 125 -7.92 3.47 -15.54
C ALA A 125 -7.89 4.09 -16.95
N VAL A 126 -8.30 5.35 -17.09
CA VAL A 126 -8.25 6.09 -18.36
C VAL A 126 -6.81 6.21 -18.86
N MET A 127 -5.86 6.61 -18.00
CA MET A 127 -4.45 6.73 -18.38
C MET A 127 -3.84 5.40 -18.84
N ARG A 128 -4.23 4.28 -18.21
CA ARG A 128 -3.82 2.94 -18.65
C ARG A 128 -4.37 2.61 -20.03
N LEU A 129 -5.65 2.89 -20.30
CA LEU A 129 -6.28 2.64 -21.61
C LEU A 129 -5.61 3.46 -22.72
N VAL A 130 -5.31 4.74 -22.47
CA VAL A 130 -4.60 5.60 -23.43
C VAL A 130 -3.19 5.08 -23.69
N SER A 131 -2.46 4.65 -22.66
CA SER A 131 -1.12 4.07 -22.81
C SER A 131 -1.12 2.74 -23.58
N CYS A 132 -2.10 1.86 -23.32
CA CYS A 132 -2.28 0.62 -24.09
C CYS A 132 -2.52 0.91 -25.57
N ARG A 133 -3.40 1.86 -25.90
CA ARG A 133 -3.64 2.27 -27.29
C ARG A 133 -2.38 2.80 -27.99
N ARG A 134 -1.59 3.62 -27.30
CA ARG A 134 -0.33 4.19 -27.86
C ARG A 134 0.76 3.14 -28.07
N SER A 135 0.80 2.09 -27.24
CA SER A 135 1.81 1.04 -27.31
C SER A 135 1.43 -0.15 -28.21
N GLY A 136 0.27 -0.11 -28.87
CA GLY A 136 -0.23 -1.21 -29.70
C GLY A 136 -0.62 -2.48 -28.92
N ARG A 137 -0.51 -2.47 -27.58
CA ARG A 137 -0.90 -3.61 -26.73
C ARG A 137 -2.42 -3.60 -26.53
N ARG A 138 -3.11 -4.64 -27.01
CA ARG A 138 -4.55 -4.85 -26.70
C ARG A 138 -4.72 -4.93 -25.19
N SER A 139 -5.62 -4.12 -24.63
CA SER A 139 -6.07 -4.26 -23.26
C SER A 139 -6.80 -5.59 -23.11
N HIS A 140 -6.30 -6.48 -22.25
CA HIS A 140 -6.88 -7.80 -21.94
C HIS A 140 -8.15 -7.66 -21.08
N TRP A 141 -9.15 -6.95 -21.61
CA TRP A 141 -10.46 -6.72 -20.98
C TRP A 141 -11.62 -7.20 -21.87
N GLY A 142 -11.34 -8.07 -22.85
CA GLY A 142 -12.29 -8.42 -23.92
C GLY A 142 -12.55 -9.90 -24.18
N GLU A 143 -12.09 -10.83 -23.34
CA GLU A 143 -12.29 -12.28 -23.60
C GLU A 143 -12.68 -13.03 -22.31
N ARG A 144 -13.87 -12.74 -21.79
CA ARG A 144 -14.67 -13.67 -20.97
C ARG A 144 -16.13 -13.43 -21.31
N GLY A 145 -16.56 -14.01 -22.42
CA GLY A 145 -17.90 -13.83 -22.97
C GLY A 145 -18.06 -14.59 -24.28
N ALA A 146 -18.01 -15.92 -24.20
CA ALA A 146 -18.70 -16.88 -25.05
C ALA A 146 -18.62 -18.24 -24.36
#